data_AF-A0AAV8XX06-F1
#
_entry.id   AF-A0AAV8XX06-F1
#
_cell.length_a   1.000
_cell.length_b   1.000
_cell.length_c   1.000
_cell.angle_alpha   90.00
_cell.angle_beta   90.00
_cell.angle_gamma   90.00
#
_symmetry.space_group_name_H-M   'P 1'
#
loop_
_entity.id
_entity.type
_entity.pdbx_description
1 polymer ?
#
loop_
_entity_poly.entity_id
_entity_poly.type
_entity_poly.pdbx_seq_one_letter_code
_entity_poly.pdbx_strand_id
1 'polypeptide(L)'
;MLGRPLEETEERSLPEFVEDLRKRMDRIHRFAREKLKIHSDKMKQHLDTTSTETAFKPGDAVWLYAPKRTKGKSPKLQSNWEGPYTIIKKINDLVYRIQLSPRSKPKVVHLERLAKYTGHNPPDWFVVEDPPPRTEDNLKSINADEEIVKRARHVITEIQRTSEAAEALKQMNFKRFGELMTESHRSLRDDYTVSCPEVDSLVEAALEIEGVLGSRMTGGGFGGCTVSLVYAHVVNEVIENMKRKYKGTATFYICAPKNLEIGGSLRDILICFDLKHKKVEVMITT
;
A
#
# COMPACT_ATOMS: atom_id res chain seq x y z
N MET A 1 -47.40 44.95 -0.71
CA MET A 1 -47.09 46.34 -1.11
C MET A 1 -45.73 46.72 -0.53
N LEU A 2 -44.67 46.51 -1.32
CA LEU A 2 -43.34 47.05 -1.07
C LEU A 2 -43.21 48.33 -1.90
N GLY A 3 -42.81 49.45 -1.29
CA GLY A 3 -42.42 50.66 -2.03
C GLY A 3 -43.43 51.82 -2.02
N ARG A 4 -43.80 52.33 -0.84
CA ARG A 4 -44.22 53.73 -0.73
C ARG A 4 -43.17 54.47 0.10
N PRO A 5 -42.46 55.46 -0.46
CA PRO A 5 -41.62 56.35 0.36
C PRO A 5 -42.50 57.03 1.39
N LEU A 6 -42.01 57.15 2.63
CA LEU A 6 -42.65 57.98 3.65
C LEU A 6 -42.53 59.44 3.17
N GLU A 7 -43.67 60.09 2.97
CA GLU A 7 -43.75 61.54 2.86
C GLU A 7 -43.44 62.13 4.24
N GLU A 8 -42.20 62.55 4.46
CA GLU A 8 -41.86 63.47 5.55
C GLU A 8 -41.17 64.70 4.96
N THR A 9 -41.97 65.75 4.89
CA THR A 9 -41.62 67.15 4.71
C THR A 9 -40.80 67.64 5.91
N GLU A 10 -39.49 67.72 5.75
CA GLU A 10 -38.66 68.69 6.47
C GLU A 10 -37.62 69.22 5.47
N GLU A 11 -37.68 70.51 5.16
CA GLU A 11 -36.62 71.23 4.44
C GLU A 11 -35.37 71.23 5.32
N ARG A 12 -34.64 70.11 5.34
CA ARG A 12 -33.31 70.05 5.95
C ARG A 12 -32.40 70.99 5.17
N SER A 13 -31.71 71.87 5.88
CA SER A 13 -30.78 72.78 5.23
C SER A 13 -29.72 71.97 4.47
N LEU A 14 -29.36 72.41 3.26
CA LEU A 14 -28.34 71.75 2.43
C LEU A 14 -27.05 71.41 3.23
N PRO A 15 -26.55 72.29 4.13
CA PRO A 15 -25.40 71.99 4.98
C PRO A 15 -25.61 70.81 5.94
N GLU A 16 -26.78 70.68 6.55
CA GLU A 16 -27.11 69.59 7.46
C GLU A 16 -27.25 68.25 6.72
N PHE A 17 -27.84 68.27 5.52
CA PHE A 17 -27.92 67.09 4.67
C PHE A 17 -26.52 66.59 4.25
N VAL A 18 -25.64 67.51 3.84
CA VAL A 18 -24.26 67.17 3.44
C VAL A 18 -23.48 66.62 4.63
N GLU A 19 -23.60 67.21 5.82
CA GLU A 19 -22.89 66.73 7.00
C GLU A 19 -23.42 65.37 7.50
N ASP A 20 -24.73 65.14 7.43
CA ASP A 20 -25.32 63.84 7.74
C ASP A 20 -24.91 62.76 6.72
N LEU A 21 -24.89 63.10 5.43
CA LEU A 21 -24.39 62.20 4.38
C LEU A 21 -22.92 61.85 4.61
N ARG A 22 -22.08 62.84 4.93
CA ARG A 22 -20.66 62.64 5.26
C ARG A 22 -20.48 61.70 6.45
N LYS A 23 -21.23 61.93 7.53
CA LYS A 23 -21.24 61.05 8.72
C LYS A 23 -21.67 59.62 8.40
N ARG A 24 -22.70 59.45 7.57
CA ARG A 24 -23.17 58.12 7.12
C ARG A 24 -22.11 57.43 6.27
N MET A 25 -21.49 58.13 5.32
CA MET A 25 -20.42 57.59 4.48
C MET A 25 -19.20 57.19 5.32
N ASP A 26 -18.79 58.03 6.28
CA ASP A 26 -17.69 57.71 7.20
C ASP A 26 -17.99 56.48 8.08
N ARG A 27 -19.26 56.31 8.48
CA ARG A 27 -19.71 55.16 9.26
C ARG A 27 -19.69 53.89 8.41
N ILE A 28 -20.20 53.96 7.19
CA ILE A 28 -20.20 52.82 6.23
C ILE A 28 -18.76 52.44 5.88
N HIS A 29 -17.88 53.41 5.61
CA HIS A 29 -16.49 53.15 5.27
C HIS A 29 -15.71 52.53 6.43
N ARG A 30 -15.89 53.02 7.67
CA ARG A 30 -15.32 52.36 8.87
C ARG A 30 -15.82 50.94 9.04
N PHE A 31 -17.12 50.73 8.92
CA PHE A 31 -17.72 49.40 9.05
C PHE A 31 -17.17 48.43 7.99
N ALA A 32 -17.06 48.85 6.73
CA ALA A 32 -16.49 48.05 5.65
C ALA A 32 -15.02 47.69 5.93
N ARG A 33 -14.19 48.66 6.36
CA ARG A 33 -12.78 48.43 6.71
C ARG A 33 -12.60 47.47 7.88
N GLU A 34 -13.42 47.60 8.92
CA GLU A 34 -13.39 46.71 10.08
C GLU A 34 -13.75 45.27 9.68
N LYS A 35 -14.80 45.09 8.86
CA LYS A 35 -15.18 43.77 8.35
C LYS A 35 -14.12 43.16 7.46
N LEU A 36 -13.48 43.94 6.60
CA LEU A 36 -12.36 43.48 5.77
C LEU A 36 -11.18 43.01 6.63
N LYS A 37 -10.84 43.76 7.70
CA LYS A 37 -9.77 43.37 8.62
C LYS A 37 -10.09 42.06 9.34
N ILE A 38 -11.30 41.93 9.91
CA ILE A 38 -11.74 40.70 10.58
C ILE A 38 -11.71 39.50 9.63
N HIS A 39 -12.14 39.67 8.37
CA HIS A 39 -12.07 38.60 7.37
C HIS A 39 -10.64 38.21 7.03
N SER A 40 -9.74 39.19 6.88
CA SER A 40 -8.31 38.95 6.64
C SER A 40 -7.67 38.20 7.80
N ASP A 41 -7.95 38.60 9.04
CA ASP A 41 -7.38 37.98 10.24
C ASP A 41 -7.89 36.54 10.42
N LYS A 42 -9.18 36.29 10.17
CA LYS A 42 -9.76 34.94 10.16
C LYS A 42 -9.17 34.06 9.06
N MET A 43 -8.94 34.60 7.86
CA MET A 43 -8.29 33.88 6.77
C MET A 43 -6.87 33.50 7.12
N LYS A 44 -6.09 34.43 7.71
CA LYS A 44 -4.74 34.18 8.18
C LYS A 44 -4.72 33.09 9.26
N GLN A 45 -5.57 33.17 10.27
CA GLN A 45 -5.66 32.14 11.32
C GLN A 45 -6.05 30.77 10.75
N HIS A 46 -6.97 30.73 9.78
CA HIS A 46 -7.34 29.49 9.12
C HIS A 46 -6.15 28.88 8.35
N LEU A 47 -5.39 29.70 7.63
CA LEU A 47 -4.19 29.27 6.91
C LEU A 47 -3.10 28.78 7.87
N ASP A 48 -2.81 29.54 8.93
CA ASP A 48 -1.79 29.22 9.93
C ASP A 48 -2.13 27.94 10.72
N THR A 49 -3.42 27.65 10.94
CA THR A 49 -3.88 26.44 11.67
C THR A 49 -3.96 25.21 10.77
N THR A 50 -4.16 25.40 9.46
CA THR A 50 -4.36 24.30 8.49
C THR A 50 -3.09 23.99 7.69
N SER A 51 -2.04 24.78 7.82
CA SER A 51 -0.74 24.52 7.19
C SER A 51 -0.03 23.35 7.88
N THR A 52 -0.49 22.14 7.63
CA THR A 52 0.33 20.94 7.78
C THR A 52 1.48 21.03 6.78
N GLU A 53 2.71 20.86 7.26
CA GLU A 53 3.96 20.88 6.49
C GLU A 53 4.08 19.70 5.50
N THR A 54 3.07 19.41 4.68
CA THR A 54 3.24 18.55 3.50
C THR A 54 3.84 19.36 2.36
N ALA A 55 5.07 19.83 2.56
CA ALA A 55 5.86 20.42 1.50
C ALA A 55 6.42 19.29 0.62
N PHE A 56 5.71 18.97 -0.45
CA PHE A 56 6.24 18.05 -1.45
C PHE A 56 7.50 18.64 -2.12
N LYS A 57 8.46 17.80 -2.46
CA LYS A 57 9.71 18.17 -3.12
C LYS A 57 9.64 17.86 -4.62
N PRO A 58 10.39 18.59 -5.48
CA PRO A 58 10.60 18.17 -6.85
C PRO A 58 11.13 16.71 -6.90
N GLY A 59 10.50 15.87 -7.70
CA GLY A 59 10.72 14.41 -7.75
C GLY A 59 9.61 13.60 -7.07
N ASP A 60 8.85 14.18 -6.13
CA ASP A 60 7.84 13.45 -5.37
C ASP A 60 6.69 12.93 -6.24
N ALA A 61 6.16 11.77 -5.81
CA ALA A 61 5.02 11.07 -6.40
C ALA A 61 3.70 11.58 -5.81
N VAL A 62 2.80 12.08 -6.66
CA VAL A 62 1.51 12.61 -6.19
C VAL A 62 0.32 12.15 -7.03
N TRP A 63 -0.80 11.90 -6.35
CA TRP A 63 -2.12 11.81 -6.96
C TRP A 63 -2.67 13.22 -7.19
N LEU A 64 -3.34 13.43 -8.32
CA LEU A 64 -4.08 14.65 -8.65
C LEU A 64 -5.58 14.42 -8.49
N TYR A 65 -6.25 15.23 -7.68
CA TYR A 65 -7.70 15.28 -7.62
C TYR A 65 -8.26 15.99 -8.87
N ALA A 66 -8.85 15.20 -9.77
CA ALA A 66 -9.42 15.62 -11.04
C ALA A 66 -10.77 14.90 -11.30
N PRO A 67 -11.85 15.31 -10.60
CA PRO A 67 -13.16 14.70 -10.79
C PRO A 67 -13.64 14.89 -12.24
N LYS A 68 -13.71 13.79 -12.99
CA LYS A 68 -14.19 13.76 -14.39
C LYS A 68 -15.37 12.82 -14.49
N ARG A 69 -16.52 13.33 -14.93
CA ARG A 69 -17.67 12.50 -15.26
C ARG A 69 -17.48 11.86 -16.63
N THR A 70 -17.31 10.54 -16.66
CA THR A 70 -17.24 9.79 -17.92
C THR A 70 -18.65 9.34 -18.33
N LYS A 71 -19.11 9.70 -19.54
CA LYS A 71 -20.38 9.22 -20.08
C LYS A 71 -20.39 7.68 -20.12
N GLY A 72 -21.45 7.05 -19.63
CA GLY A 72 -21.63 5.59 -19.63
C GLY A 72 -21.07 4.86 -18.40
N LYS A 73 -20.39 5.55 -17.46
CA LYS A 73 -19.94 4.96 -16.19
C LYS A 73 -20.68 5.60 -15.02
N SER A 74 -21.09 4.79 -14.04
CA SER A 74 -21.72 5.28 -12.80
C SER A 74 -20.74 6.16 -12.02
N PRO A 75 -21.14 7.38 -11.58
CA PRO A 75 -20.28 8.26 -10.78
C PRO A 75 -19.76 7.63 -9.49
N LYS A 76 -20.46 6.63 -8.93
CA LYS A 76 -20.05 5.93 -7.71
C LYS A 76 -18.87 4.98 -7.91
N LEU A 77 -18.60 4.57 -9.16
CA LEU A 77 -17.53 3.64 -9.52
C LEU A 77 -16.34 4.35 -10.19
N GLN A 78 -16.36 5.68 -10.25
CA GLN A 78 -15.29 6.49 -10.85
C GLN A 78 -14.34 6.99 -9.75
N SER A 79 -13.04 6.82 -9.96
CA SER A 79 -12.05 7.51 -9.14
C SER A 79 -11.95 8.98 -9.55
N ASN A 80 -12.02 9.88 -8.57
CA ASN A 80 -11.74 11.31 -8.78
C ASN A 80 -10.23 11.62 -8.73
N TRP A 81 -9.39 10.62 -8.49
CA TRP A 81 -7.93 10.73 -8.42
C TRP A 81 -7.28 10.18 -9.68
N GLU A 82 -6.36 10.95 -10.26
CA GLU A 82 -5.60 10.66 -11.47
C GLU A 82 -4.09 10.69 -11.14
N GLY A 83 -3.29 9.77 -11.67
CA GLY A 83 -1.84 9.74 -11.42
C GLY A 83 -1.20 8.36 -11.62
N PRO A 84 0.05 8.18 -11.17
CA PRO A 84 0.87 9.18 -10.46
C PRO A 84 1.41 10.28 -11.35
N TYR A 85 1.53 11.49 -10.80
CA TYR A 85 2.27 12.60 -11.37
C TYR A 85 3.58 12.82 -10.60
N THR A 86 4.61 13.32 -11.26
CA THR A 86 5.84 13.79 -10.62
C THR A 86 5.77 15.30 -10.38
N ILE A 87 6.20 15.76 -9.21
CA ILE A 87 6.43 17.19 -8.99
C ILE A 87 7.69 17.62 -9.73
N ILE A 88 7.54 18.51 -10.70
CA ILE A 88 8.67 19.09 -11.44
C ILE A 88 9.26 20.27 -10.70
N LYS A 89 8.41 21.12 -10.13
CA LYS A 89 8.85 22.34 -9.46
C LYS A 89 7.80 22.84 -8.47
N LYS A 90 8.25 23.25 -7.29
CA LYS A 90 7.46 24.07 -6.36
C LYS A 90 7.48 25.52 -6.85
N ILE A 91 6.30 26.08 -7.17
CA ILE A 91 6.18 27.49 -7.61
C ILE A 91 6.03 28.39 -6.39
N ASN A 92 5.13 28.02 -5.47
CA ASN A 92 4.98 28.62 -4.14
C ASN A 92 4.56 27.52 -3.14
N ASP A 93 4.30 27.86 -1.88
CA ASP A 93 3.96 26.87 -0.84
C ASP A 93 2.68 26.09 -1.12
N LEU A 94 1.77 26.68 -1.88
CA LEU A 94 0.46 26.13 -2.19
C LEU A 94 0.32 25.66 -3.63
N VAL A 95 1.29 25.90 -4.52
CA VAL A 95 1.17 25.71 -5.97
C VAL A 95 2.40 25.00 -6.50
N TYR A 96 2.13 23.88 -7.15
CA TYR A 96 3.14 22.97 -7.68
C TYR A 96 2.93 22.78 -9.17
N ARG A 97 4.05 22.63 -9.90
CA ARG A 97 4.06 22.16 -11.27
C ARG A 97 4.28 20.66 -11.26
N ILE A 98 3.32 19.92 -11.79
CA ILE A 98 3.33 18.46 -11.86
C ILE A 98 3.33 17.98 -13.32
N GLN A 99 3.82 16.77 -13.57
CA GLN A 99 3.88 16.20 -14.91
C GLN A 99 3.55 14.70 -14.87
N LEU A 100 2.72 14.23 -15.80
CA LEU A 100 2.24 12.83 -15.83
C LEU A 100 3.23 11.87 -16.48
N SER A 101 4.12 12.36 -17.32
CA SER A 101 5.17 11.60 -18.00
C SER A 101 6.13 12.59 -18.66
N PRO A 102 7.37 12.19 -18.98
CA PRO A 102 8.35 13.08 -19.62
C PRO A 102 7.85 13.73 -20.92
N ARG A 103 6.94 13.06 -21.62
CA ARG A 103 6.34 13.53 -22.89
C ARG A 103 5.06 14.36 -22.69
N SER A 104 4.44 14.31 -21.53
CA SER A 104 3.19 15.02 -21.24
C SER A 104 3.44 16.49 -20.94
N LYS A 105 2.45 17.37 -21.22
CA LYS A 105 2.53 18.78 -20.84
C LYS A 105 2.41 18.94 -19.31
N PRO A 106 3.32 19.69 -18.65
CA PRO A 106 3.20 19.98 -17.22
C PRO A 106 1.90 20.73 -16.89
N LYS A 107 1.34 20.46 -15.71
CA LYS A 107 0.16 21.14 -15.15
C LYS A 107 0.55 21.91 -13.90
N VAL A 108 -0.05 23.08 -13.69
CA VAL A 108 0.11 23.86 -12.46
C VAL A 108 -1.13 23.65 -11.59
N VAL A 109 -0.95 23.18 -10.36
CA VAL A 109 -2.03 22.75 -9.48
C VAL A 109 -1.79 23.18 -8.04
N HIS A 110 -2.88 23.37 -7.30
CA HIS A 110 -2.85 23.73 -5.88
C HIS A 110 -2.60 22.49 -4.99
N LEU A 111 -1.96 22.69 -3.84
CA LEU A 111 -1.57 21.65 -2.87
C LEU A 111 -2.78 20.82 -2.42
N GLU A 112 -3.92 21.45 -2.16
CA GLU A 112 -5.16 20.76 -1.75
C GLU A 112 -5.70 19.75 -2.77
N ARG A 113 -5.26 19.86 -4.04
CA ARG A 113 -5.61 18.89 -5.09
C ARG A 113 -4.58 17.78 -5.22
N LEU A 114 -3.56 17.77 -4.38
CA LEU A 114 -2.50 16.78 -4.38
C LEU A 114 -2.60 15.91 -3.14
N ALA A 115 -2.39 14.62 -3.33
CA ALA A 115 -2.17 13.68 -2.24
C ALA A 115 -0.89 12.89 -2.50
N LYS A 116 -0.20 12.49 -1.44
CA LYS A 116 0.98 11.62 -1.56
C LYS A 116 0.58 10.32 -2.25
N TYR A 117 1.34 9.89 -3.25
CA TYR A 117 1.12 8.61 -3.91
C TYR A 117 1.59 7.46 -3.00
N THR A 118 0.75 6.44 -2.84
CA THR A 118 1.00 5.25 -2.00
C THR A 118 0.71 3.94 -2.75
N GLY A 119 0.67 3.96 -4.09
CA GLY A 119 0.33 2.78 -4.90
C GLY A 119 1.49 1.79 -5.03
N HIS A 120 1.18 0.50 -5.16
CA HIS A 120 2.14 -0.62 -5.24
C HIS A 120 2.72 -0.87 -6.64
N ASN A 121 2.52 0.03 -7.62
CA ASN A 121 3.07 -0.14 -8.96
C ASN A 121 3.22 1.23 -9.65
N PRO A 122 4.25 2.02 -9.32
CA PRO A 122 4.54 3.26 -10.02
C PRO A 122 4.86 2.94 -11.50
N PRO A 123 4.42 3.76 -12.46
CA PRO A 123 4.77 3.58 -13.88
C PRO A 123 6.29 3.51 -14.08
N ASP A 124 6.76 2.78 -15.09
CA ASP A 124 8.19 2.50 -15.35
C ASP A 124 9.14 3.72 -15.36
N TRP A 125 8.62 4.92 -15.60
CA TRP A 125 9.38 6.18 -15.62
C TRP A 125 9.41 6.90 -14.26
N PHE A 126 8.82 6.30 -13.23
CA PHE A 126 8.68 6.86 -11.90
C PHE A 126 9.62 6.11 -10.93
N VAL A 127 10.75 6.72 -10.61
CA VAL A 127 11.71 6.19 -9.62
C VAL A 127 11.19 6.57 -8.23
N VAL A 128 10.49 5.66 -7.56
CA VAL A 128 10.34 5.76 -6.11
C VAL A 128 11.68 5.32 -5.53
N GLU A 129 12.39 6.24 -4.87
CA GLU A 129 13.44 5.81 -3.94
C GLU A 129 12.75 5.04 -2.82
N ASP A 130 12.75 3.70 -2.92
CA ASP A 130 12.31 2.88 -1.82
C ASP A 130 13.14 3.24 -0.59
N PRO A 131 12.50 3.43 0.60
CA PRO A 131 13.27 3.61 1.82
C PRO A 131 14.25 2.44 1.95
N PRO A 132 15.46 2.67 2.49
CA PRO A 132 16.44 1.62 2.63
C PRO A 132 15.79 0.40 3.30
N PRO A 133 16.05 -0.82 2.79
CA PRO A 133 15.39 -2.01 3.31
C PRO A 133 15.63 -2.09 4.81
N ARG A 134 14.55 -2.33 5.56
CA ARG A 134 14.69 -2.55 7.01
C ARG A 134 15.49 -3.82 7.20
N THR A 135 16.49 -3.76 8.06
CA THR A 135 17.39 -4.86 8.42
C THR A 135 17.17 -5.28 9.86
N GLU A 136 17.68 -6.44 10.25
CA GLU A 136 17.66 -6.87 11.64
C GLU A 136 18.41 -5.92 12.58
N ASP A 137 19.41 -5.19 12.09
CA ASP A 137 20.11 -4.18 12.88
C ASP A 137 19.19 -3.01 13.25
N ASN A 138 18.20 -2.69 12.41
CA ASN A 138 17.17 -1.70 12.76
C ASN A 138 16.30 -2.17 13.94
N LEU A 139 16.18 -3.47 14.20
CA LEU A 139 15.41 -3.99 15.33
C LEU A 139 16.15 -3.80 16.66
N LYS A 140 17.49 -3.85 16.67
CA LYS A 140 18.30 -3.66 17.88
C LYS A 140 18.12 -2.29 18.52
N SER A 141 17.77 -1.28 17.72
CA SER A 141 17.52 0.09 18.18
C SER A 141 16.12 0.34 18.71
N ILE A 142 15.19 -0.63 18.60
CA ILE A 142 13.80 -0.45 19.00
C ILE A 142 13.62 -0.98 20.42
N ASN A 143 13.16 -0.11 21.33
CA ASN A 143 12.74 -0.53 22.67
C ASN A 143 11.29 -1.05 22.61
N ALA A 144 11.12 -2.31 22.18
CA ALA A 144 9.84 -3.00 22.07
C ALA A 144 9.90 -4.40 22.69
N ASP A 145 8.72 -4.95 22.99
CA ASP A 145 8.59 -6.30 23.55
C ASP A 145 9.19 -7.37 22.63
N GLU A 146 9.74 -8.43 23.22
CA GLU A 146 10.42 -9.51 22.49
C GLU A 146 9.52 -10.14 21.42
N GLU A 147 8.22 -10.29 21.69
CA GLU A 147 7.27 -10.83 20.72
C GLU A 147 7.14 -9.94 19.49
N ILE A 148 7.06 -8.62 19.68
CA ILE A 148 7.00 -7.64 18.58
C ILE A 148 8.28 -7.72 17.74
N VAL A 149 9.43 -7.83 18.41
CA VAL A 149 10.73 -7.98 17.74
C VAL A 149 10.78 -9.27 16.90
N LYS A 150 10.27 -10.39 17.41
CA LYS A 150 10.17 -11.66 16.66
C LYS A 150 9.28 -11.51 15.42
N ARG A 151 8.08 -10.91 15.54
CA ARG A 151 7.21 -10.69 14.37
C ARG A 151 7.86 -9.78 13.34
N ALA A 152 8.54 -8.72 13.79
CA ALA A 152 9.22 -7.80 12.89
C ALA A 152 10.42 -8.47 12.18
N ARG A 153 11.19 -9.32 12.90
CA ARG A 153 12.26 -10.14 12.32
C ARG A 153 11.72 -11.07 11.24
N HIS A 154 10.60 -11.75 11.50
CA HIS A 154 9.96 -12.59 10.48
C HIS A 154 9.66 -11.79 9.21
N VAL A 155 8.98 -10.64 9.32
CA VAL A 155 8.62 -9.82 8.15
C VAL A 155 9.85 -9.37 7.37
N ILE A 156 10.86 -8.83 8.05
CA ILE A 156 12.09 -8.35 7.42
C ILE A 156 12.80 -9.50 6.68
N THR A 157 12.99 -10.62 7.36
CA THR A 157 13.72 -11.75 6.79
C THR A 157 12.92 -12.48 5.72
N GLU A 158 11.58 -12.52 5.79
CA GLU A 158 10.73 -13.13 4.76
C GLU A 158 10.71 -12.31 3.46
N ILE A 159 10.70 -10.97 3.56
CA ILE A 159 10.85 -10.09 2.38
C ILE A 159 12.18 -10.36 1.68
N GLN A 160 13.27 -10.42 2.45
CA GLN A 160 14.60 -10.73 1.92
C GLN A 160 14.65 -12.14 1.29
N ARG A 161 14.14 -13.16 1.99
CA ARG A 161 14.05 -14.54 1.46
C ARG A 161 13.23 -14.62 0.18
N THR A 162 12.16 -13.84 0.06
CA THR A 162 11.32 -13.81 -1.15
C THR A 162 12.10 -13.28 -2.35
N SER A 163 12.91 -12.22 -2.15
CA SER A 163 13.79 -11.68 -3.18
C SER A 163 14.87 -12.69 -3.59
N GLU A 164 15.54 -13.32 -2.61
CA GLU A 164 16.54 -14.36 -2.86
C GLU A 164 15.95 -15.59 -3.56
N ALA A 165 14.73 -15.98 -3.20
CA ALA A 165 14.02 -17.10 -3.79
C ALA A 165 13.70 -16.84 -5.27
N ALA A 166 13.25 -15.62 -5.59
CA ALA A 166 13.01 -15.21 -6.97
C ALA A 166 14.31 -15.25 -7.79
N GLU A 167 15.43 -14.81 -7.23
CA GLU A 167 16.74 -14.88 -7.90
C GLU A 167 17.23 -16.31 -8.08
N ALA A 168 17.09 -17.16 -7.05
CA ALA A 168 17.43 -18.58 -7.13
C ALA A 168 16.62 -19.29 -8.24
N LEU A 169 15.33 -18.96 -8.39
CA LEU A 169 14.50 -19.50 -9.47
C LEU A 169 14.97 -19.03 -10.85
N LYS A 170 15.32 -17.74 -11.02
CA LYS A 170 15.86 -17.22 -12.29
C LYS A 170 17.16 -17.94 -12.70
N GLN A 171 17.98 -18.28 -11.72
CA GLN A 171 19.24 -19.01 -11.92
C GLN A 171 19.07 -20.53 -12.00
N MET A 172 17.83 -21.05 -11.96
CA MET A 172 17.52 -22.49 -11.90
C MET A 172 18.19 -23.21 -10.71
N ASN A 173 18.50 -22.47 -9.63
CA ASN A 173 19.09 -23.01 -8.41
C ASN A 173 17.99 -23.51 -7.46
N PHE A 174 17.37 -24.63 -7.85
CA PHE A 174 16.26 -25.22 -7.09
C PHE A 174 16.64 -25.70 -5.70
N LYS A 175 17.92 -26.07 -5.49
CA LYS A 175 18.43 -26.43 -4.17
C LYS A 175 18.36 -25.23 -3.23
N ARG A 176 18.90 -24.08 -3.63
CA ARG A 176 18.83 -22.85 -2.82
C ARG A 176 17.39 -22.40 -2.59
N PHE A 177 16.53 -22.50 -3.62
CA PHE A 177 15.12 -22.19 -3.47
C PHE A 177 14.42 -23.09 -2.43
N GLY A 178 14.71 -24.40 -2.42
CA GLY A 178 14.22 -25.34 -1.41
C GLY A 178 14.75 -25.06 0.01
N GLU A 179 16.02 -24.71 0.15
CA GLU A 179 16.61 -24.26 1.42
C GLU A 179 15.85 -23.04 1.97
N LEU A 180 15.60 -22.03 1.12
CA LEU A 180 14.84 -20.83 1.46
C LEU A 180 13.39 -21.13 1.86
N MET A 181 12.73 -22.12 1.23
CA MET A 181 11.41 -22.57 1.66
C MET A 181 11.45 -23.09 3.10
N THR A 182 12.41 -23.95 3.42
CA THR A 182 12.57 -24.54 4.75
C THR A 182 12.93 -23.47 5.80
N GLU A 183 13.82 -22.53 5.47
CA GLU A 183 14.16 -21.38 6.32
C GLU A 183 12.92 -20.52 6.62
N SER A 184 12.07 -20.29 5.62
CA SER A 184 10.82 -19.57 5.81
C SER A 184 9.86 -20.31 6.76
N HIS A 185 9.71 -21.64 6.62
CA HIS A 185 8.89 -22.41 7.54
C HIS A 185 9.36 -22.28 8.99
N ARG A 186 10.67 -22.37 9.23
CA ARG A 186 11.24 -22.17 10.57
C ARG A 186 10.91 -20.79 11.11
N SER A 187 11.04 -19.74 10.29
CA SER A 187 10.66 -18.39 10.71
C SER A 187 9.16 -18.27 11.00
N LEU A 188 8.29 -18.90 10.22
CA LEU A 188 6.84 -18.95 10.49
C LEU A 188 6.50 -19.67 11.80
N ARG A 189 7.25 -20.72 12.15
CA ARG A 189 7.07 -21.48 13.39
C ARG A 189 7.65 -20.76 14.60
N ASP A 190 8.87 -20.24 14.50
CA ASP A 190 9.66 -19.81 15.65
C ASP A 190 9.55 -18.28 15.88
N ASP A 191 9.61 -17.47 14.81
CA ASP A 191 9.53 -16.00 14.91
C ASP A 191 8.10 -15.48 14.75
N TYR A 192 7.28 -16.08 13.87
CA TYR A 192 5.90 -15.67 13.64
C TYR A 192 4.87 -16.49 14.42
N THR A 193 5.27 -17.68 14.91
CA THR A 193 4.46 -18.61 15.70
C THR A 193 3.04 -18.82 15.16
N VAL A 194 2.95 -19.05 13.84
CA VAL A 194 1.70 -19.37 13.14
C VAL A 194 1.65 -20.82 12.66
N SER A 195 2.64 -21.65 12.99
CA SER A 195 2.59 -23.09 12.68
C SER A 195 1.80 -23.87 13.73
N CYS A 196 1.66 -25.19 13.51
CA CYS A 196 1.10 -26.12 14.47
C CYS A 196 1.76 -27.51 14.34
N PRO A 197 1.65 -28.37 15.37
CA PRO A 197 2.30 -29.68 15.37
C PRO A 197 1.95 -30.56 14.17
N GLU A 198 0.73 -30.43 13.64
CA GLU A 198 0.26 -31.18 12.48
C GLU A 198 1.03 -30.79 11.21
N VAL A 199 1.17 -29.48 10.96
CA VAL A 199 1.90 -28.93 9.81
C VAL A 199 3.39 -29.20 9.95
N ASP A 200 3.94 -28.97 11.14
CA ASP A 200 5.36 -29.22 11.43
C ASP A 200 5.71 -30.69 11.19
N SER A 201 4.86 -31.62 11.65
CA SER A 201 5.04 -33.06 11.42
C SER A 201 5.04 -33.45 9.94
N LEU A 202 4.22 -32.79 9.11
CA LEU A 202 4.19 -33.04 7.67
C LEU A 202 5.45 -32.49 6.97
N VAL A 203 5.89 -31.29 7.35
CA VAL A 203 7.11 -30.67 6.82
C VAL A 203 8.33 -31.52 7.18
N GLU A 204 8.46 -31.91 8.45
CA GLU A 204 9.57 -32.75 8.94
C GLU A 204 9.56 -34.11 8.24
N ALA A 205 8.41 -34.77 8.12
CA ALA A 205 8.31 -36.05 7.42
C ALA A 205 8.66 -35.95 5.93
N ALA A 206 8.35 -34.82 5.26
CA ALA A 206 8.79 -34.61 3.89
C ALA A 206 10.32 -34.46 3.79
N LEU A 207 10.91 -33.63 4.66
CA LEU A 207 12.34 -33.30 4.62
C LEU A 207 13.28 -34.47 4.97
N GLU A 208 12.76 -35.57 5.52
CA GLU A 208 13.54 -36.78 5.79
C GLU A 208 13.90 -37.59 4.54
N ILE A 209 13.15 -37.42 3.45
CA ILE A 209 13.36 -38.20 2.23
C ILE A 209 14.40 -37.50 1.36
N GLU A 210 15.45 -38.24 1.00
CA GLU A 210 16.46 -37.75 0.07
C GLU A 210 15.80 -37.42 -1.28
N GLY A 211 16.02 -36.21 -1.78
CA GLY A 211 15.38 -35.71 -2.99
C GLY A 211 14.21 -34.75 -2.74
N VAL A 212 13.85 -34.48 -1.48
CA VAL A 212 13.08 -33.30 -1.10
C VAL A 212 14.04 -32.12 -0.93
N LEU A 213 13.86 -31.08 -1.73
CA LEU A 213 14.71 -29.88 -1.72
C LEU A 213 14.29 -28.89 -0.64
N GLY A 214 13.00 -28.84 -0.31
CA GLY A 214 12.46 -27.94 0.69
C GLY A 214 10.99 -28.18 0.95
N SER A 215 10.53 -27.85 2.15
CA SER A 215 9.13 -27.96 2.52
C SER A 215 8.74 -26.85 3.49
N ARG A 216 7.54 -26.29 3.29
CA ARG A 216 6.99 -25.25 4.16
C ARG A 216 5.48 -25.29 4.21
N MET A 217 4.93 -24.67 5.25
CA MET A 217 3.51 -24.34 5.28
C MET A 217 3.16 -23.24 4.27
N THR A 218 1.90 -23.20 3.86
CA THR A 218 1.31 -22.15 3.02
C THR A 218 -0.09 -21.77 3.51
N GLY A 219 -0.49 -20.51 3.27
CA GLY A 219 -1.76 -19.95 3.74
C GLY A 219 -1.62 -19.17 5.06
N GLY A 220 -2.76 -18.98 5.75
CA GLY A 220 -2.87 -18.07 6.91
C GLY A 220 -2.29 -18.58 8.23
N GLY A 221 -1.81 -19.82 8.30
CA GLY A 221 -1.31 -20.42 9.54
C GLY A 221 -2.31 -21.32 10.28
N PHE A 222 -1.84 -21.91 11.39
CA PHE A 222 -2.57 -22.72 12.36
C PHE A 222 -3.25 -23.97 11.76
N GLY A 223 -2.57 -24.61 10.81
CA GLY A 223 -3.06 -25.75 10.05
C GLY A 223 -2.97 -25.50 8.55
N GLY A 224 -3.80 -26.21 7.80
CA GLY A 224 -3.94 -26.00 6.36
C GLY A 224 -3.00 -26.88 5.54
N CYS A 225 -2.14 -26.25 4.74
CA CYS A 225 -1.41 -26.95 3.67
C CYS A 225 0.10 -26.81 3.84
N THR A 226 0.82 -27.82 3.38
CA THR A 226 2.26 -27.75 3.15
C THR A 226 2.55 -27.85 1.66
N VAL A 227 3.60 -27.18 1.22
CA VAL A 227 4.14 -27.28 -0.13
C VAL A 227 5.57 -27.77 -0.02
N SER A 228 5.87 -28.83 -0.76
CA SER A 228 7.18 -29.46 -0.79
C SER A 228 7.71 -29.48 -2.22
N LEU A 229 8.94 -29.02 -2.39
CA LEU A 229 9.68 -29.10 -3.64
C LEU A 229 10.45 -30.42 -3.66
N VAL A 230 10.12 -31.29 -4.61
CA VAL A 230 10.61 -32.67 -4.62
C VAL A 230 11.06 -33.09 -6.03
N TYR A 231 12.00 -34.01 -6.14
CA TYR A 231 12.24 -34.66 -7.42
C TYR A 231 11.10 -35.63 -7.76
N ALA A 232 10.73 -35.68 -9.05
CA ALA A 232 9.60 -36.49 -9.53
C ALA A 232 9.70 -37.97 -9.13
N HIS A 233 10.92 -38.54 -9.11
CA HIS A 233 11.13 -39.95 -8.83
C HIS A 233 10.91 -40.34 -7.35
N VAL A 234 10.97 -39.38 -6.42
CA VAL A 234 10.78 -39.64 -4.97
C VAL A 234 9.38 -39.31 -4.47
N VAL A 235 8.49 -38.76 -5.31
CA VAL A 235 7.16 -38.27 -4.89
C VAL A 235 6.36 -39.33 -4.12
N ASN A 236 6.34 -40.57 -4.60
CA ASN A 236 5.59 -41.65 -3.96
C ASN A 236 6.17 -41.99 -2.58
N GLU A 237 7.49 -42.07 -2.46
CA GLU A 237 8.18 -42.33 -1.19
C GLU A 237 7.90 -41.23 -0.16
N VAL A 238 7.91 -39.97 -0.61
CA VAL A 238 7.57 -38.81 0.23
C VAL A 238 6.11 -38.91 0.73
N ILE A 239 5.15 -39.24 -0.15
CA ILE A 239 3.74 -39.40 0.22
C ILE A 239 3.57 -40.54 1.24
N GLU A 240 4.23 -41.68 1.03
CA GLU A 240 4.17 -42.81 1.94
C GLU A 240 4.79 -42.49 3.30
N ASN A 241 5.94 -41.80 3.32
CA ASN A 241 6.59 -41.39 4.57
C ASN A 241 5.72 -40.41 5.36
N MET A 242 5.14 -39.41 4.68
CA MET A 242 4.21 -38.46 5.30
C MET A 242 2.97 -39.17 5.86
N LYS A 243 2.35 -40.08 5.10
CA LYS A 243 1.20 -40.88 5.59
C LYS A 243 1.52 -41.73 6.81
N ARG A 244 2.73 -42.30 6.85
CA ARG A 244 3.17 -43.16 7.96
C ARG A 244 3.41 -42.37 9.25
N LYS A 245 3.95 -41.16 9.15
CA LYS A 245 4.31 -40.33 10.31
C LYS A 245 3.17 -39.43 10.78
N TYR A 246 2.33 -38.97 9.87
CA TYR A 246 1.23 -38.09 10.19
C TYR A 246 0.08 -38.88 10.84
N LYS A 247 -0.35 -38.44 12.03
CA LYS A 247 -1.42 -39.11 12.79
C LYS A 247 -2.83 -38.83 12.25
N GLY A 248 -2.98 -37.76 11.45
CA GLY A 248 -4.26 -37.35 10.87
C GLY A 248 -4.48 -37.89 9.45
N THR A 249 -5.51 -37.38 8.78
CA THR A 249 -5.82 -37.72 7.40
C THR A 249 -5.34 -36.61 6.47
N ALA A 250 -4.23 -36.84 5.79
CA ALA A 250 -3.69 -35.91 4.79
C ALA A 250 -4.13 -36.28 3.36
N THR A 251 -4.39 -35.27 2.53
CA THR A 251 -4.65 -35.42 1.10
C THR A 251 -3.49 -34.83 0.30
N PHE A 252 -3.04 -35.54 -0.74
CA PHE A 252 -1.85 -35.17 -1.51
C PHE A 252 -2.22 -34.83 -2.95
N TYR A 253 -1.66 -33.75 -3.49
CA TYR A 253 -1.82 -33.33 -4.87
C TYR A 253 -0.45 -33.04 -5.47
N ILE A 254 -0.22 -33.57 -6.67
CA ILE A 254 0.99 -33.29 -7.44
C ILE A 254 0.65 -32.16 -8.41
N CYS A 255 1.42 -31.09 -8.36
CA CYS A 255 1.22 -29.90 -9.16
C CYS A 255 2.41 -29.66 -10.08
N ALA A 256 2.13 -29.41 -11.35
CA ALA A 256 3.12 -28.98 -12.33
C ALA A 256 2.82 -27.55 -12.78
N PRO A 257 3.83 -26.68 -12.93
CA PRO A 257 3.65 -25.33 -13.46
C PRO A 257 3.17 -25.39 -14.92
N LYS A 258 2.10 -24.66 -15.24
CA LYS A 258 1.36 -24.79 -16.50
C LYS A 258 2.15 -24.39 -17.76
N ASN A 259 3.25 -23.64 -17.63
CA ASN A 259 3.98 -23.01 -18.75
C ASN A 259 5.51 -23.11 -18.64
N LEU A 260 6.06 -24.13 -17.97
CA LEU A 260 7.50 -24.22 -17.74
C LEU A 260 8.13 -25.33 -18.61
N GLU A 261 8.61 -24.97 -19.80
CA GLU A 261 9.60 -25.79 -20.53
C GLU A 261 10.97 -25.64 -19.86
N ILE A 262 11.14 -26.22 -18.66
CA ILE A 262 12.47 -26.32 -18.05
C ILE A 262 13.11 -27.62 -18.53
N GLY A 263 14.21 -27.49 -19.27
CA GLY A 263 15.13 -28.60 -19.50
C GLY A 263 15.72 -29.06 -18.17
N GLY A 264 15.18 -30.14 -17.60
CA GLY A 264 15.67 -30.73 -16.35
C GLY A 264 14.68 -31.72 -15.74
N SER A 265 15.18 -32.66 -14.93
CA SER A 265 14.40 -33.73 -14.28
C SER A 265 13.51 -33.26 -13.10
N LEU A 266 13.39 -31.95 -12.88
CA LEU A 266 12.59 -31.33 -11.83
C LEU A 266 11.22 -30.94 -12.43
N ARG A 267 10.19 -31.74 -12.18
CA ARG A 267 8.87 -31.54 -12.79
C ARG A 267 7.73 -31.31 -11.81
N ASP A 268 7.88 -31.68 -10.54
CA ASP A 268 6.73 -31.83 -9.66
C ASP A 268 6.87 -31.07 -8.34
N ILE A 269 5.90 -30.19 -8.07
CA ILE A 269 5.68 -29.56 -6.78
C ILE A 269 4.61 -30.39 -6.07
N LEU A 270 4.92 -30.94 -4.88
CA LEU A 270 3.95 -31.70 -4.10
C LEU A 270 3.25 -30.75 -3.12
N ILE A 271 1.93 -30.60 -3.26
CA ILE A 271 1.09 -29.84 -2.31
C ILE A 271 0.30 -30.84 -1.47
N CYS A 272 0.47 -30.77 -0.15
CA CYS A 272 -0.23 -31.60 0.82
C CYS A 272 -1.24 -30.75 1.61
N PHE A 273 -2.44 -31.28 1.82
CA PHE A 273 -3.55 -30.65 2.54
C PHE A 273 -3.92 -31.45 3.77
N ASP A 274 -4.06 -30.78 4.91
CA ASP A 274 -4.76 -31.29 6.08
C ASP A 274 -6.16 -30.66 6.15
N LEU A 275 -7.19 -31.43 5.83
CA LEU A 275 -8.58 -30.95 5.74
C LEU A 275 -9.36 -31.29 7.01
N LYS A 276 -9.27 -30.44 8.05
CA LYS A 276 -10.44 -30.18 8.90
C LYS A 276 -11.29 -29.09 8.24
N HIS A 277 -12.12 -29.50 7.30
CA HIS A 277 -13.15 -28.71 6.60
C HIS A 277 -12.68 -27.51 5.76
N LYS A 278 -12.52 -27.71 4.43
CA LYS A 278 -13.06 -26.87 3.32
C LYS A 278 -12.33 -27.19 2.00
N LYS A 279 -13.06 -27.51 0.93
CA LYS A 279 -12.51 -27.59 -0.44
C LYS A 279 -11.89 -26.25 -0.82
N VAL A 280 -10.65 -26.27 -1.31
CA VAL A 280 -9.97 -25.10 -1.88
C VAL A 280 -9.34 -25.50 -3.20
N GLU A 281 -9.69 -24.81 -4.28
CA GLU A 281 -9.00 -24.88 -5.57
C GLU A 281 -7.75 -24.00 -5.52
N VAL A 282 -6.58 -24.56 -5.80
CA VAL A 282 -5.32 -23.79 -5.85
C VAL A 282 -5.11 -23.30 -7.28
N MET A 283 -5.35 -22.01 -7.52
CA MET A 283 -4.84 -21.29 -8.68
C MET A 283 -3.45 -20.74 -8.35
N ILE A 284 -2.41 -21.27 -9.00
CA ILE A 284 -1.11 -20.59 -9.09
C ILE A 284 -1.22 -19.64 -10.29
N THR A 285 -1.68 -18.43 -10.06
CA THR A 285 -1.58 -17.34 -11.04
C THR A 285 -0.18 -16.74 -11.00
N THR A 286 0.40 -16.57 -12.19
CA THR A 286 1.61 -15.78 -12.45
C THR A 286 1.31 -14.29 -12.35
#